data_AF-B4MVB7-F1
#
_entry.id   AF-B4MVB7-F1
#
_cell.length_a   1.000
_cell.length_b   1.000
_cell.length_c   1.000
_cell.angle_alpha   90.00
_cell.angle_beta   90.00
_cell.angle_gamma   90.00
#
_symmetry.space_group_name_H-M   'P 1'
#
loop_
_entity.id
_entity.type
_entity.pdbx_description
1 polymer ?
#
loop_
_entity_poly.entity_id
_entity_poly.type
_entity_poly.pdbx_seq_one_letter_code
_entity_poly.pdbx_strand_id
1 'polypeptide(L)'
;MPKMSSFSRNAISLMLCLILAIGSLRLQLVEARVRDLCQVKPSTSGLCVPSTLGIYYDEETQHCHFVGCNNKRLFSSLDDCEKICNNSRHIKLRSRSQRQRVNETTN
;
A
#
# COMPACT_ATOMS: atom_id res chain seq x y z
N MET A 1 -22.96 -30.69 -48.83
CA MET A 1 -23.23 -29.91 -47.61
C MET A 1 -22.23 -30.26 -46.52
N PRO A 2 -21.16 -29.48 -46.30
CA PRO A 2 -20.25 -29.69 -45.16
C PRO A 2 -20.71 -28.89 -43.93
N LYS A 3 -20.74 -29.54 -42.76
CA LYS A 3 -21.09 -28.93 -41.47
C LYS A 3 -19.96 -28.01 -41.00
N MET A 4 -20.19 -26.70 -41.08
CA MET A 4 -19.28 -25.65 -40.64
C MET A 4 -19.61 -25.20 -39.20
N SER A 5 -19.55 -26.11 -38.20
CA SER A 5 -19.96 -25.77 -36.82
C SER A 5 -18.97 -26.16 -35.72
N SER A 6 -17.85 -26.82 -36.05
CA SER A 6 -16.86 -27.26 -35.06
C SER A 6 -15.70 -26.26 -34.89
N PHE A 7 -15.25 -25.64 -35.99
CA PHE A 7 -14.12 -24.69 -35.99
C PHE A 7 -14.41 -23.43 -35.16
N SER A 8 -15.66 -22.94 -35.21
CA SER A 8 -16.09 -21.75 -34.48
C SER A 8 -16.15 -21.97 -32.96
N ARG A 9 -16.56 -23.15 -32.51
CA ARG A 9 -16.73 -23.45 -31.07
C ARG A 9 -15.38 -23.51 -30.34
N ASN A 10 -14.36 -24.05 -31.00
CA ASN A 10 -12.99 -24.08 -30.45
C ASN A 10 -12.36 -22.68 -30.43
N ALA A 11 -12.57 -21.89 -31.49
CA ALA A 11 -12.12 -20.51 -31.53
C ALA A 11 -12.79 -19.64 -30.45
N ILE A 12 -14.09 -19.79 -30.23
CA ILE A 12 -14.84 -19.08 -29.17
C ILE A 12 -14.33 -19.46 -27.78
N SER A 13 -14.08 -20.75 -27.54
CA SER A 13 -13.54 -21.25 -26.26
C SER A 13 -12.15 -20.66 -25.97
N LEU A 14 -11.25 -20.63 -26.96
CA LEU A 14 -9.92 -20.04 -26.81
C LEU A 14 -9.98 -18.54 -26.55
N MET A 15 -10.86 -17.82 -27.25
CA MET A 15 -11.05 -16.38 -27.04
C MET A 15 -11.61 -16.07 -25.63
N LEU A 16 -12.55 -16.88 -25.14
CA LEU A 16 -13.06 -16.76 -23.76
C LEU A 16 -11.96 -17.03 -22.73
N CYS A 17 -11.16 -18.08 -22.91
CA CYS A 17 -10.03 -18.36 -22.02
C CYS A 17 -9.00 -17.24 -22.01
N LEU A 18 -8.70 -16.63 -23.17
CA LEU A 18 -7.80 -15.48 -23.27
C LEU A 18 -8.37 -14.25 -22.55
N ILE A 19 -9.67 -13.94 -22.71
CA ILE A 19 -10.32 -12.83 -22.01
C ILE A 19 -10.31 -13.05 -20.49
N LEU A 20 -10.59 -14.27 -20.03
CA LEU A 20 -10.54 -14.62 -18.61
C LEU A 20 -9.12 -14.54 -18.03
N ALA A 21 -8.11 -15.00 -18.77
CA ALA A 21 -6.70 -14.91 -18.38
C ALA A 21 -6.18 -13.46 -18.35
N ILE A 22 -6.63 -12.61 -19.28
CA ILE A 22 -6.29 -11.17 -19.29
C ILE A 22 -7.03 -10.46 -18.15
N GLY A 23 -8.28 -10.80 -17.89
CA GLY A 23 -9.08 -10.23 -16.79
C GLY A 23 -8.51 -10.53 -15.40
N SER A 24 -8.05 -11.77 -15.17
CA SER A 24 -7.40 -12.15 -13.91
C SER A 24 -6.03 -11.49 -13.73
N LEU A 25 -5.28 -11.26 -14.81
CA LEU A 25 -4.01 -10.50 -14.77
C LEU A 25 -4.21 -9.02 -14.41
N ARG A 26 -5.29 -8.39 -14.91
CA ARG A 26 -5.62 -6.99 -14.59
C ARG A 26 -5.95 -6.77 -13.12
N LEU A 27 -6.48 -7.78 -12.44
CA LEU A 27 -6.88 -7.67 -11.04
C LEU A 27 -5.69 -7.62 -10.06
N GLN A 28 -4.51 -8.10 -10.46
CA GLN A 28 -3.32 -8.15 -9.60
C GLN A 28 -2.54 -6.81 -9.55
N LEU A 29 -2.84 -5.85 -10.43
CA LEU A 29 -2.08 -4.59 -10.53
C LEU A 29 -2.70 -3.42 -9.74
N VAL A 30 -3.89 -3.63 -9.16
CA VAL A 30 -4.61 -2.64 -8.34
C VAL A 30 -4.46 -2.92 -6.83
N GLU A 31 -3.57 -3.83 -6.43
CA GLU A 31 -3.06 -3.82 -5.04
C GLU A 31 -1.94 -2.78 -4.95
N ALA A 32 -2.27 -1.51 -5.21
CA ALA A 32 -1.43 -0.42 -4.76
C ALA A 32 -1.42 -0.53 -3.24
N ARG A 33 -0.41 -1.21 -2.68
CA ARG A 33 -0.20 -1.30 -1.24
C ARG A 33 -0.20 0.14 -0.72
N VAL A 34 -1.33 0.57 -0.17
CA VAL A 34 -1.45 1.86 0.50
C VAL A 34 -0.50 1.75 1.68
N ARG A 35 0.73 2.24 1.49
CA ARG A 35 1.70 2.30 2.57
C ARG A 35 1.09 3.22 3.61
N ASP A 36 0.83 2.65 4.77
CA ASP A 36 0.35 3.38 5.92
C ASP A 36 1.36 4.49 6.26
N LEU A 37 0.91 5.75 6.16
CA LEU A 37 1.74 6.93 6.40
C LEU A 37 2.35 6.93 7.81
N CYS A 38 1.67 6.28 8.76
CA CYS A 38 2.10 6.16 10.15
C CYS A 38 3.26 5.18 10.35
N GLN A 39 3.57 4.34 9.35
CA GLN A 39 4.68 3.39 9.37
C GLN A 39 5.91 3.89 8.59
N VAL A 40 5.83 5.09 8.00
CA VAL A 40 6.92 5.64 7.18
C VAL A 40 8.00 6.21 8.09
N LYS A 41 9.15 5.55 8.16
CA LYS A 41 10.31 6.08 8.90
C LYS A 41 10.83 7.36 8.24
N PRO A 42 11.22 8.37 9.03
CA PRO A 42 11.82 9.58 8.50
C PRO A 42 13.16 9.26 7.86
N SER A 43 13.41 9.77 6.66
CA SER A 43 14.72 9.71 6.03
C SER A 43 15.52 10.91 6.52
N THR A 44 16.68 10.65 7.14
CA THR A 44 17.63 11.67 7.61
C THR A 44 18.65 12.05 6.53
N SER A 45 18.45 11.60 5.29
CA SER A 45 19.47 11.56 4.23
C SER A 45 19.53 12.84 3.38
N GLY A 46 19.43 14.03 3.99
CA GLY A 46 19.37 15.30 3.26
C GLY A 46 20.05 16.48 3.96
N LEU A 47 20.43 17.50 3.17
CA LEU A 47 20.84 18.80 3.69
C LEU A 47 19.65 19.44 4.44
N CYS A 48 19.79 19.58 5.76
CA CYS A 48 18.83 20.27 6.60
C CYS A 48 18.67 21.73 6.15
N VAL A 49 17.54 22.05 5.52
CA VAL A 49 17.11 23.44 5.34
C VAL A 49 16.15 23.83 6.47
N PRO A 50 16.13 25.10 6.92
CA PRO A 50 15.31 25.52 8.06
C PRO A 50 13.80 25.24 7.91
N SER A 51 13.32 25.10 6.68
CA SER A 51 11.91 24.89 6.34
C SER A 51 11.46 23.42 6.30
N THR A 52 12.36 22.45 6.49
CA THR A 52 12.05 21.01 6.38
C THR A 52 11.81 20.31 7.72
N LEU A 53 11.14 20.98 8.67
CA LEU A 53 10.67 20.30 9.88
C LEU A 53 9.63 19.25 9.50
N GLY A 54 9.95 17.99 9.75
CA GLY A 54 9.09 16.83 9.53
C GLY A 54 8.34 16.44 10.80
N ILE A 55 7.27 15.66 10.61
CA ILE A 55 6.54 15.00 11.70
C ILE A 55 6.51 13.51 11.38
N TYR A 56 6.75 12.69 12.40
CA TYR A 56 6.72 11.24 12.33
C TYR A 56 5.90 10.69 13.51
N TYR A 57 5.23 9.56 13.28
CA TYR A 57 4.48 8.86 14.31
C TYR A 57 5.29 7.70 14.85
N ASP A 58 5.56 7.73 16.15
CA ASP A 58 6.26 6.66 16.84
C ASP A 58 5.28 5.58 17.31
N GLU A 59 5.44 4.37 16.78
CA GLU A 59 4.59 3.22 17.12
C GLU A 59 4.85 2.70 18.54
N GLU A 60 6.03 2.92 19.12
CA GLU A 60 6.34 2.46 20.47
C GLU A 60 5.64 3.33 21.51
N THR A 61 5.72 4.65 21.34
CA THR A 61 5.08 5.61 22.25
C THR A 61 3.64 5.95 21.88
N GLN A 62 3.17 5.56 20.69
CA GLN A 62 1.86 5.95 20.13
C GLN A 62 1.67 7.47 19.99
N HIS A 63 2.77 8.21 19.85
CA HIS A 63 2.77 9.67 19.79
C HIS A 63 3.47 10.21 18.55
N CYS A 64 3.07 11.39 18.09
CA CYS A 64 3.73 12.08 17.00
C CYS A 64 4.84 12.98 17.54
N HIS A 65 5.99 12.97 16.85
CA HIS A 65 7.15 13.75 17.22
C HIS A 65 7.60 14.60 16.05
N PHE A 66 8.12 15.78 16.37
CA PHE A 66 8.89 16.54 15.39
C PHE A 66 10.21 15.83 15.15
N VAL A 67 10.48 15.59 13.88
CA VAL A 67 11.76 15.10 13.42
C VAL A 67 12.39 16.20 12.57
N GLY A 68 13.71 16.23 12.53
CA GLY A 68 14.45 17.24 11.78
C GLY A 68 14.20 17.15 10.27
N CYS A 69 15.25 17.41 9.48
CA CYS A 69 15.11 17.54 8.04
C CYS A 69 14.45 16.33 7.38
N ASN A 70 13.23 16.56 6.90
CA ASN A 70 12.54 15.62 6.05
C ASN A 70 12.15 16.32 4.75
N ASN A 71 12.62 15.77 3.62
CA ASN A 71 12.36 16.32 2.29
C ASN A 71 10.89 16.19 1.87
N LYS A 72 10.08 15.39 2.58
CA LYS A 72 8.65 15.22 2.32
C LYS A 72 7.85 15.37 3.61
N ARG A 73 7.02 16.41 3.71
CA ARG A 73 6.05 16.53 4.81
C ARG A 73 4.96 15.47 4.67
N LEU A 74 4.90 14.57 5.65
CA LEU A 74 3.83 13.56 5.76
C LEU A 74 2.60 14.13 6.48
N PHE A 75 2.83 15.06 7.41
CA PHE A 75 1.78 15.71 8.20
C PHE A 75 2.03 17.21 8.29
N SER A 76 0.95 17.95 8.47
CA SER A 76 0.95 19.41 8.58
C SER A 76 1.18 19.89 10.03
N SER A 77 0.71 19.12 11.01
CA SER A 77 0.80 19.41 12.44
C SER A 77 0.83 18.12 13.27
N LEU A 78 1.24 18.21 14.54
CA LEU A 78 1.23 17.07 15.46
C LEU A 78 -0.20 16.54 15.69
N ASP A 79 -1.16 17.45 15.85
CA ASP A 79 -2.58 17.10 16.06
C ASP A 79 -3.17 16.33 14.87
N ASP A 80 -2.86 16.76 13.64
CA ASP A 80 -3.23 16.07 12.40
C ASP A 80 -2.64 14.66 12.36
N CYS A 81 -1.36 14.53 12.69
CA CYS A 81 -0.67 13.25 12.78
C CYS A 81 -1.32 12.30 13.82
N GLU A 82 -1.59 12.79 15.04
CA GLU A 82 -2.18 11.97 16.10
C GLU A 82 -3.59 11.52 15.74
N LYS A 83 -4.41 12.43 15.20
CA LYS A 83 -5.78 12.12 14.75
C LYS A 83 -5.81 11.05 13.65
N ILE A 84 -4.88 11.11 12.70
CA ILE A 84 -4.80 10.15 11.60
C ILE A 84 -4.28 8.80 12.12
N CYS A 85 -3.16 8.80 12.84
CA CYS A 85 -2.46 7.57 13.22
C CYS A 85 -3.11 6.82 14.38
N ASN A 86 -3.73 7.53 15.32
CA ASN A 86 -4.50 6.91 16.41
C ASN A 86 -5.95 6.59 16.00
N ASN A 87 -6.34 6.81 14.75
CA ASN A 87 -7.63 6.38 14.25
C ASN A 87 -7.73 4.85 14.22
N SER A 88 -8.86 4.31 14.66
CA SER A 88 -9.21 2.88 14.59
C SER A 88 -8.92 2.23 13.22
N ARG A 89 -9.07 2.97 12.10
CA ARG A 89 -8.74 2.48 10.76
C ARG A 89 -7.25 2.19 10.62
N HIS A 90 -6.38 3.12 10.99
CA HIS A 90 -4.92 2.98 10.92
C HIS A 90 -4.41 1.92 11.89
N ILE A 91 -4.97 1.85 13.10
CA ILE A 91 -4.65 0.80 14.08
C ILE A 91 -4.93 -0.61 13.50
N LYS A 92 -6.09 -0.79 12.83
CA LYS A 92 -6.44 -2.07 12.17
C LYS A 92 -5.50 -2.40 11.01
N LEU A 93 -5.10 -1.41 10.21
CA LEU A 93 -4.16 -1.62 9.11
C LEU A 93 -2.77 -2.04 9.65
N ARG A 94 -2.24 -1.31 10.64
CA ARG A 94 -0.96 -1.61 11.27
C ARG A 94 -0.91 -3.00 11.89
N SER A 95 -1.93 -3.38 12.65
CA SER A 95 -2.01 -4.71 13.27
C SER A 95 -2.06 -5.84 12.23
N ARG A 96 -2.73 -5.63 11.08
CA ARG A 96 -2.69 -6.59 9.96
C ARG A 96 -1.30 -6.68 9.36
N SER A 97 -0.65 -5.54 9.10
CA SER A 97 0.71 -5.50 8.56
C SER A 97 1.72 -6.20 9.46
N GLN A 98 1.63 -6.01 10.79
CA GLN A 98 2.48 -6.70 11.76
C GLN A 98 2.27 -8.22 11.74
N ARG A 99 1.01 -8.69 11.76
CA ARG A 99 0.70 -10.13 11.67
C ARG A 99 1.25 -10.76 10.40
N GLN A 100 1.15 -10.06 9.27
CA GLN A 100 1.68 -10.56 8.00
C GLN A 100 3.21 -10.70 8.02
N ARG A 101 3.95 -9.73 8.59
CA ARG A 101 5.41 -9.85 8.77
C ARG A 101 5.79 -11.04 9.65
N VAL A 102 5.06 -11.26 10.75
CA VAL A 102 5.30 -12.39 11.65
C VAL A 102 5.16 -13.72 10.90
N ASN A 103 4.10 -13.86 10.10
CA ASN A 103 3.86 -15.05 9.30
C ASN A 103 4.94 -15.30 8.23
N GLU A 104 5.57 -14.25 7.71
CA GLU A 104 6.70 -14.35 6.75
C GLU A 104 8.01 -14.75 7.44
N THR A 105 8.23 -14.38 8.69
CA THR A 105 9.44 -14.76 9.47
C THR A 105 9.42 -16.17 10.06
N THR A 106 8.28 -16.87 10.03
CA THR A 106 8.13 -18.23 10.59
C THR A 106 8.16 -19.33 9.52
N ASN A 107 8.50 -19.00 8.27
CA ASN A 107 8.60 -19.94 7.15
C ASN A 107 10.03 -20.02 6.61
#